data_AF-A0A970V3R3-F1
#
_entry.id   AF-A0A970V3R3-F1
#
_cell.length_a   1.000
_cell.length_b   1.000
_cell.length_c   1.000
_cell.angle_alpha   90.00
_cell.angle_beta   90.00
_cell.angle_gamma   90.00
#
_symmetry.space_group_name_H-M   'P 1'
#
loop_
_entity.id
_entity.type
_entity.pdbx_description
1 polymer ?
#
loop_
_entity_poly.entity_id
_entity_poly.type
_entity_poly.pdbx_seq_one_letter_code
_entity_poly.pdbx_strand_id
1 'polypeptide(L)' 'MHLADSSGTDAEALQFGEGMTDLPAVMRELEGLEATIIPEIWMGHLHGGEGFLLALQKLKAAIESS' A
#
# COMPACT_ATOMS: atom_id res chain seq x y z
N MET A 1 -10.34 -2.27 -5.09
CA MET A 1 -9.24 -3.24 -4.88
C MET A 1 -8.60 -2.95 -3.55
N HIS A 2 -8.48 -3.96 -2.69
CA HIS A 2 -7.73 -3.83 -1.46
C HIS A 2 -6.27 -4.13 -1.77
N LEU A 3 -5.35 -3.35 -1.22
CA LEU A 3 -3.92 -3.50 -1.44
C LEU A 3 -3.19 -3.44 -0.11
N ALA A 4 -2.32 -4.41 0.13
CA ALA A 4 -1.52 -4.56 1.33
C ALA A 4 -0.07 -4.86 0.92
N ASP A 5 0.87 -4.51 1.79
CA ASP A 5 2.23 -5.05 1.74
C ASP A 5 2.37 -6.19 2.75
N SER A 6 3.19 -7.18 2.45
CA SER A 6 3.39 -8.35 3.30
C SER A 6 4.81 -8.91 3.23
N SER A 7 5.16 -9.72 4.21
CA SER A 7 6.44 -10.45 4.27
C SER A 7 6.25 -11.83 4.90
N GLY A 8 6.91 -12.84 4.33
CA GLY A 8 6.84 -14.22 4.82
C GLY A 8 5.40 -14.78 4.79
N THR A 9 5.04 -15.50 5.86
CA THR A 9 3.73 -16.18 5.99
C THR A 9 2.75 -15.47 6.91
N ASP A 10 3.24 -14.65 7.84
CA ASP A 10 2.43 -14.15 8.97
C ASP A 10 2.45 -12.63 9.11
N ALA A 11 3.26 -11.92 8.30
CA ALA A 11 3.33 -10.46 8.34
C ALA A 11 2.51 -9.88 7.19
N GLU A 12 1.20 -9.83 7.37
CA GLU A 12 0.24 -9.23 6.43
C GLU A 12 -0.10 -7.79 6.83
N ALA A 13 -0.53 -6.99 5.84
CA ALA A 13 -0.97 -5.61 6.02
C ALA A 13 0.08 -4.71 6.73
N LEU A 14 1.35 -4.94 6.41
CA LEU A 14 2.45 -4.08 6.84
C LEU A 14 2.34 -2.70 6.19
N GLN A 15 3.06 -1.72 6.72
CA GLN A 15 3.18 -0.45 6.03
C GLN A 15 3.93 -0.65 4.70
N PHE A 16 3.52 0.05 3.64
CA PHE A 16 4.15 -0.08 2.32
C PHE A 16 5.66 0.21 2.39
N GLY A 17 6.47 -0.71 1.86
CA GLY A 17 7.93 -0.66 1.92
C GLY A 17 8.54 -1.26 3.20
N GLU A 18 7.73 -1.76 4.13
CA GLU A 18 8.19 -2.60 5.25
C GLU A 18 8.05 -4.10 4.93
N GLY A 19 7.24 -4.45 3.93
CA GLY A 19 7.15 -5.80 3.39
C GLY A 19 8.17 -6.06 2.27
N MET A 20 7.93 -7.12 1.50
CA MET A 20 8.78 -7.52 0.38
C MET A 20 8.19 -7.17 -0.99
N THR A 21 7.04 -6.49 -1.04
CA THR A 21 6.38 -6.16 -2.29
C THR A 21 7.13 -5.05 -3.03
N ASP A 22 7.44 -5.27 -4.31
CA ASP A 22 7.91 -4.21 -5.20
C ASP A 22 6.71 -3.35 -5.63
N LEU A 23 6.36 -2.37 -4.79
CA LEU A 23 5.19 -1.53 -5.00
C LEU A 23 5.22 -0.78 -6.36
N PRO A 24 6.35 -0.18 -6.80
CA PRO A 24 6.43 0.40 -8.15
C PRO A 24 6.18 -0.59 -9.29
N ALA A 25 6.66 -1.84 -9.18
CA ALA A 25 6.33 -2.86 -10.18
C ALA A 25 4.83 -3.18 -10.17
N VAL A 26 4.20 -3.33 -9.00
CA VAL A 26 2.76 -3.54 -8.89
C VAL A 26 1.97 -2.38 -9.51
N MET A 27 2.35 -1.13 -9.27
CA MET A 27 1.65 0.03 -9.84
C MET A 27 1.73 0.05 -11.37
N ARG A 28 2.89 -0.28 -11.95
CA ARG A 28 3.05 -0.39 -13.41
C ARG A 28 2.14 -1.45 -14.03
N GLU A 29 2.00 -2.60 -13.39
CA GLU A 29 1.07 -3.66 -13.85
C GLU A 29 -0.40 -3.25 -13.73
N LEU A 30 -0.71 -2.27 -12.88
CA LEU A 30 -2.06 -1.73 -12.68
C LEU A 30 -2.33 -0.46 -13.50
N GLU A 31 -1.37 0.02 -14.29
CA GLU A 31 -1.57 1.19 -15.15
C GLU A 31 -2.78 1.02 -16.07
N GLY A 32 -3.63 2.06 -16.13
CA GLY A 32 -4.85 2.06 -16.93
C GLY A 32 -6.02 1.29 -16.30
N LEU A 33 -5.84 0.62 -15.16
CA LEU A 33 -6.95 0.04 -14.41
C LEU A 33 -7.75 1.16 -13.71
N GLU A 34 -9.00 1.36 -14.13
CA GLU A 34 -9.93 2.22 -13.41
C GLU A 34 -10.50 1.50 -12.18
N ALA A 35 -9.79 1.58 -11.06
CA ALA A 35 -10.24 1.00 -9.80
C ALA A 35 -9.91 1.90 -8.60
N THR A 36 -10.77 1.91 -7.59
CA THR A 36 -10.45 2.49 -6.29
C THR A 36 -9.49 1.57 -5.53
N ILE A 37 -8.32 2.08 -5.14
CA ILE A 37 -7.38 1.38 -4.25
C ILE A 37 -7.69 1.76 -2.81
N ILE A 38 -7.87 0.74 -1.96
CA ILE A 38 -8.06 0.88 -0.52
C ILE A 38 -6.86 0.23 0.17
N PRO A 39 -6.00 0.99 0.87
CA PRO A 39 -4.86 0.41 1.58
C PRO A 39 -5.32 -0.36 2.82
N GLU A 40 -4.85 -1.59 2.97
CA GLU A 40 -5.03 -2.39 4.17
C GLU A 40 -3.76 -2.33 5.02
N ILE A 41 -3.88 -1.70 6.21
CA ILE A 41 -2.78 -1.49 7.14
C ILE A 41 -3.20 -1.99 8.51
N TRP A 42 -2.47 -2.96 9.06
CA TRP A 42 -2.65 -3.43 10.42
C TRP A 42 -2.47 -2.25 11.37
N MET A 43 -3.44 -2.04 12.27
CA MET A 43 -3.44 -0.90 13.22
C MET A 43 -3.35 0.49 12.56
N GLY A 44 -3.68 0.61 11.27
CA GLY A 44 -3.64 1.89 10.56
C GLY A 44 -4.53 2.99 11.16
N HIS A 45 -5.55 2.60 11.93
CA HIS A 45 -6.49 3.48 12.63
C HIS A 45 -5.93 4.11 13.92
N LEU A 46 -4.82 3.59 14.45
CA LEU A 46 -4.22 4.17 15.65
C LEU A 46 -3.78 5.62 15.39
N HIS A 47 -3.69 6.41 16.46
CA HIS A 47 -3.28 7.81 16.43
C HIS A 47 -4.09 8.67 15.43
N GLY A 48 -5.38 8.37 15.30
CA GLY A 48 -6.27 9.12 14.41
C GLY A 48 -6.10 8.79 12.92
N GLY A 49 -5.61 7.58 12.60
CA GLY A 49 -5.49 7.13 11.20
C GLY A 49 -4.14 7.41 10.56
N GLU A 50 -3.09 7.67 11.35
CA GLU A 50 -1.77 8.04 10.85
C GLU A 50 -1.20 6.99 9.88
N GLY A 51 -1.38 5.70 10.20
CA GLY A 51 -0.91 4.60 9.34
C GLY A 51 -1.60 4.60 7.97
N PHE A 52 -2.89 4.93 7.91
CA PHE A 52 -3.62 5.07 6.66
C PHE A 52 -3.18 6.30 5.86
N LEU A 53 -2.97 7.44 6.53
CA LEU A 53 -2.49 8.65 5.87
C LEU A 53 -1.11 8.44 5.24
N LEU A 54 -0.19 7.78 5.96
CA LEU A 54 1.13 7.45 5.43
C LEU A 54 1.03 6.47 4.25
N ALA A 55 0.16 5.48 4.32
CA ALA A 55 -0.05 4.53 3.23
C ALA A 55 -0.56 5.21 1.96
N LEU A 56 -1.53 6.13 2.09
CA LEU A 56 -2.04 6.93 0.97
C LEU A 56 -0.95 7.81 0.34
N GLN A 57 -0.07 8.42 1.16
CA GLN A 57 1.05 9.21 0.66
C GLN A 57 2.05 8.35 -0.13
N LYS A 58 2.38 7.16 0.37
CA LYS A 58 3.29 6.21 -0.31
C LYS A 58 2.71 5.70 -1.62
N LEU A 59 1.42 5.34 -1.64
CA LEU A 59 0.71 4.92 -2.86
C LEU A 59 0.68 6.05 -3.90
N LYS A 60 0.36 7.28 -3.47
CA LYS A 60 0.39 8.44 -4.36
C LYS A 60 1.77 8.65 -4.97
N ALA A 61 2.82 8.60 -4.17
CA ALA A 61 4.20 8.75 -4.65
C ALA A 61 4.58 7.64 -5.64
N ALA A 62 4.18 6.40 -5.38
CA ALA A 62 4.44 5.28 -6.28
C ALA A 62 3.77 5.48 -7.65
N ILE A 63 2.50 5.88 -7.67
CA ILE A 63 1.72 6.15 -8.89
C ILE A 63 2.29 7.34 -9.68
N GLU A 64 2.80 8.36 -9.00
CA GLU A 64 3.39 9.54 -9.67
C GLU A 64 4.81 9.27 -10.21
N SER A 65 5.45 8.18 -9.78
CA SER A 65 6.81 7.79 -10.16
C SER A 65 6.89 6.68 -11.21
N SER A 66 5.77 5.99 -11.48
CA SER A 66 5.55 5.03 -12.56
C SER A 66 5.14 5.75 -13.84
#